data_AF-A0A5H2XKY8-F1
#
_entry.id   AF-A0A5H2XKY8-F1
#
_cell.length_a   1.000
_cell.length_b   1.000
_cell.length_c   1.000
_cell.angle_alpha   90.00
_cell.angle_beta   90.00
_cell.angle_gamma   90.00
#
_symmetry.space_group_name_H-M   'P 1'
#
loop_
_entity.id
_entity.type
_entity.pdbx_description
1 polymer ?
#
loop_
_entity_poly.entity_id
_entity_poly.type
_entity_poly.pdbx_seq_one_letter_code
_entity_poly.pdbx_strand_id
1 'polypeptide(L)'
;MAGEKVEILKEKESTSSSSAPTSNRHPIASTRLEVDKFNGSNNFGMWQCEVMDVLYQQELDMVLEDKPEDIDDKQWTRINLHACATIRSFLDKELKYPYMKETSAKKLWMKLEEKYMTKSAENRLFLKKRLFRFQYRSGISMHEHLNDYNKILADLANLDVIIPDEDKALCLLNSLPDDYDHLTTTLLYGKSEVKLDEVSAALVNHECRKKEQKTQNSQTEALVARGRTEERKSGKRGKSRSKSRGKFPAKDECAFCRQKGHWKKDCPKLKNKRRRKRVLKQMLQNLEMKISSLLWLVHLLMVTQLSGFWIQVAPIICVPFGNGFLASRSWMMELF
;
A
#
# COMPACT_ATOMS: atom_id res chain seq x y z
N MET A 1 32.71 75.92 51.11
CA MET A 1 32.96 74.47 51.19
C MET A 1 31.78 73.82 50.50
N ALA A 2 31.86 73.52 49.20
CA ALA A 2 32.47 72.29 48.65
C ALA A 2 31.82 71.05 49.29
N GLY A 3 31.23 70.09 48.59
CA GLY A 3 31.21 69.79 47.17
C GLY A 3 30.55 68.43 46.98
N GLU A 4 30.10 68.22 45.77
CA GLU A 4 29.64 67.01 45.10
C GLU A 4 30.50 65.74 45.35
N LYS A 5 29.85 64.57 45.48
CA LYS A 5 30.40 63.23 45.13
C LYS A 5 29.24 62.20 45.17
N VAL A 6 28.73 61.63 44.07
CA VAL A 6 29.32 60.80 42.99
C VAL A 6 29.42 59.31 43.35
N GLU A 7 28.72 58.53 42.52
CA GLU A 7 28.93 57.14 42.03
C GLU A 7 29.00 55.95 43.00
N ILE A 8 28.06 55.00 42.86
CA ILE A 8 28.13 53.76 42.03
C ILE A 8 29.28 52.85 42.45
N LEU A 9 28.97 51.63 42.90
CA LEU A 9 29.62 50.39 42.44
C LEU A 9 28.80 49.14 42.83
N LYS A 10 28.68 48.26 41.84
CA LYS A 10 28.05 46.92 41.79
C LYS A 10 28.78 45.89 42.65
N GLU A 11 28.07 44.83 43.07
CA GLU A 11 28.41 43.40 42.88
C GLU A 11 27.22 42.50 43.33
N LYS A 12 26.61 41.73 42.39
CA LYS A 12 26.71 40.27 42.13
C LYS A 12 25.63 39.43 42.85
N GLU A 13 24.63 38.90 42.11
CA GLU A 13 24.50 37.49 41.64
C GLU A 13 24.05 36.54 42.77
N SER A 14 22.89 35.87 42.79
CA SER A 14 22.41 34.86 41.83
C SER A 14 21.12 34.18 42.38
N THR A 15 20.45 33.37 41.53
CA THR A 15 19.29 32.44 41.76
C THR A 15 17.88 33.07 41.70
N SER A 16 17.09 33.00 40.62
CA SER A 16 16.55 31.91 39.76
C SER A 16 15.10 31.48 40.07
N SER A 17 14.26 31.66 39.05
CA SER A 17 13.11 30.82 38.63
C SER A 17 11.72 31.09 39.23
N SER A 18 10.58 30.95 38.53
CA SER A 18 10.31 30.50 37.15
C SER A 18 8.97 31.11 36.66
N SER A 19 8.93 31.59 35.42
CA SER A 19 7.70 31.98 34.70
C SER A 19 7.20 30.82 33.83
N ALA A 20 5.91 30.54 33.90
CA ALA A 20 5.21 29.47 33.18
C ALA A 20 5.35 29.57 31.64
N PRO A 21 5.37 28.44 30.92
CA PRO A 21 5.49 28.45 29.47
C PRO A 21 4.13 28.71 28.82
N THR A 22 4.04 29.81 28.07
CA THR A 22 2.97 30.05 27.10
C THR A 22 3.12 29.07 25.93
N SER A 23 2.19 28.14 25.82
CA SER A 23 2.07 27.22 24.69
C SER A 23 1.67 27.99 23.43
N ASN A 24 2.65 28.47 22.67
CA ASN A 24 2.47 28.90 21.29
C ASN A 24 2.09 27.67 20.44
N ARG A 25 0.78 27.48 20.21
CA ARG A 25 0.28 26.55 19.19
C ARG A 25 0.52 27.18 17.83
N HIS A 26 1.48 26.65 17.09
CA HIS A 26 1.60 26.93 15.66
C HIS A 26 0.35 26.41 14.93
N PRO A 27 -0.21 27.14 13.95
CA PRO A 27 -1.28 26.62 13.12
C PRO A 27 -0.72 25.46 12.30
N ILE A 28 -1.20 24.24 12.55
CA ILE A 28 -0.99 23.14 11.62
C ILE A 28 -1.70 23.56 10.35
N ALA A 29 -0.95 23.76 9.26
CA ALA A 29 -1.52 24.00 7.95
C ALA A 29 -2.46 22.82 7.64
N SER A 30 -3.77 23.10 7.63
CA SER A 30 -4.79 22.13 7.24
C SER A 30 -4.46 21.68 5.83
N THR A 31 -3.87 20.49 5.72
CA THR A 31 -3.80 19.77 4.47
C THR A 31 -5.25 19.50 4.14
N ARG A 32 -5.81 20.23 3.17
CA ARG A 32 -7.16 19.94 2.67
C ARG A 32 -7.17 18.49 2.23
N LEU A 33 -7.81 17.62 3.02
CA LEU A 33 -8.20 16.32 2.54
C LEU A 33 -9.16 16.56 1.38
N GLU A 34 -8.72 16.29 0.15
CA GLU A 34 -9.61 16.20 -1.00
C GLU A 34 -10.43 14.93 -0.85
N VAL A 35 -11.53 15.03 -0.11
CA VAL A 35 -12.52 13.97 -0.01
C VAL A 35 -13.45 14.09 -1.22
N ASP A 36 -13.58 13.01 -1.97
CA ASP A 36 -14.48 12.95 -3.11
C ASP A 36 -15.94 13.07 -2.65
N LYS A 37 -16.76 13.75 -3.46
CA LYS A 37 -18.19 13.86 -3.16
C LYS A 37 -18.86 12.49 -3.28
N PHE A 38 -19.66 12.13 -2.29
CA PHE A 38 -20.51 10.97 -2.34
C PHE A 38 -21.64 11.18 -3.35
N ASN A 39 -21.69 10.31 -4.36
CA ASN A 39 -22.68 10.35 -5.44
C ASN A 39 -23.64 9.15 -5.38
N GLY A 40 -23.57 8.32 -4.34
CA GLY A 40 -24.43 7.15 -4.17
C GLY A 40 -23.94 5.90 -4.90
N SER A 41 -22.93 6.03 -5.75
CA SER A 41 -22.32 4.91 -6.49
C SER A 41 -20.87 4.62 -6.07
N ASN A 42 -20.19 5.59 -5.45
CA ASN A 42 -18.89 5.38 -4.84
C ASN A 42 -19.01 4.56 -3.54
N ASN A 43 -17.88 3.97 -3.12
CA ASN A 43 -17.81 3.14 -1.92
C ASN A 43 -18.15 4.01 -0.69
N PHE A 44 -19.29 3.72 -0.06
CA PHE A 44 -19.77 4.53 1.07
C PHE A 44 -18.86 4.37 2.29
N GLY A 45 -18.31 3.18 2.55
CA GLY A 45 -17.42 2.96 3.70
C GLY A 45 -16.13 3.75 3.63
N MET A 46 -15.50 3.82 2.45
CA MET A 46 -14.31 4.64 2.21
C MET A 46 -14.63 6.12 2.38
N TRP A 47 -15.70 6.60 1.73
CA TRP A 47 -16.15 7.98 1.87
C TRP A 47 -16.46 8.33 3.33
N GLN A 48 -17.12 7.43 4.04
CA GLN A 48 -17.47 7.60 5.44
C GLN A 48 -16.22 7.74 6.31
N CYS A 49 -15.21 6.90 6.09
CA CYS A 49 -13.92 6.98 6.78
C CYS A 49 -13.25 8.34 6.53
N GLU A 50 -13.18 8.78 5.26
CA GLU A 50 -12.57 10.06 4.89
C GLU A 50 -13.29 11.27 5.50
N VAL A 51 -14.63 11.26 5.51
CA VAL A 51 -15.40 12.33 6.16
C VAL A 51 -15.25 12.28 7.67
N MET A 52 -15.13 11.10 8.28
CA MET A 52 -14.86 10.97 9.71
C MET A 52 -13.50 11.58 10.06
N ASP A 53 -12.46 11.31 9.27
CA ASP A 53 -11.14 11.91 9.44
C ASP A 53 -11.18 13.44 9.35
N VAL A 54 -12.00 13.99 8.45
CA VAL A 54 -12.22 15.45 8.37
C VAL A 54 -12.92 15.98 9.62
N LEU A 55 -13.92 15.29 10.15
CA LEU A 55 -14.60 15.70 11.38
C LEU A 55 -13.64 15.69 12.57
N TYR A 56 -12.79 14.66 12.70
CA TYR A 56 -11.74 14.62 13.73
C TYR A 56 -10.75 15.78 13.60
N GLN A 57 -10.29 16.08 12.39
CA GLN A 57 -9.37 17.19 12.14
C GLN A 57 -9.98 18.56 12.47
N GLN A 58 -11.30 18.69 12.37
CA GLN A 58 -12.03 19.91 12.67
C GLN A 58 -12.56 19.96 14.13
N GLU A 59 -12.27 18.94 14.94
CA GLU A 59 -12.78 18.78 16.32
C GLU A 59 -14.33 18.81 16.36
N LEU A 60 -14.97 18.14 15.38
CA LEU A 60 -16.42 18.07 15.21
C LEU A 60 -17.00 16.67 15.45
N ASP A 61 -16.17 15.67 15.69
CA ASP A 61 -16.55 14.26 15.86
C ASP A 61 -17.51 14.05 17.04
N MET A 62 -17.34 14.82 18.12
CA MET A 62 -18.14 14.70 19.35
C MET A 62 -19.65 14.85 19.14
N VAL A 63 -20.10 15.52 18.07
CA VAL A 63 -21.54 15.73 17.81
C VAL A 63 -22.22 14.54 17.15
N LEU A 64 -21.46 13.50 16.83
CA LEU A 64 -21.99 12.20 16.43
C LEU A 64 -22.42 11.38 17.66
N GLU A 65 -21.96 11.75 18.85
CA GLU A 65 -22.36 11.17 20.13
C GLU A 65 -23.48 11.98 20.81
N ASP A 66 -23.94 11.49 21.96
CA ASP A 66 -24.89 12.25 22.78
C ASP A 66 -24.24 13.48 23.40
N LYS A 67 -25.07 14.52 23.59
CA LYS A 67 -24.60 15.82 24.09
C LYS A 67 -23.99 15.66 25.50
N PRO A 68 -22.73 16.10 25.71
CA PRO A 68 -22.12 16.17 27.04
C PRO A 68 -22.81 17.22 27.95
N GLU A 69 -22.89 16.95 29.25
CA GLU A 69 -23.54 17.83 30.24
C GLU A 69 -22.80 19.16 30.45
N ASP A 70 -21.49 19.17 30.23
CA ASP A 70 -20.57 20.29 30.45
C ASP A 70 -20.60 21.36 29.34
N ILE A 71 -21.31 21.11 28.25
CA ILE A 71 -21.34 22.00 27.07
C ILE A 71 -22.67 22.77 27.02
N ASP A 72 -22.55 24.10 26.91
CA ASP A 72 -23.70 24.99 26.71
C ASP A 72 -24.48 24.66 25.43
N ASP A 73 -25.81 24.82 25.47
CA ASP A 73 -26.71 24.53 24.35
C ASP A 73 -26.38 25.31 23.08
N LYS A 74 -25.95 26.58 23.20
CA LYS A 74 -25.62 27.41 22.04
C LYS A 74 -24.31 26.95 21.42
N GLN A 75 -23.32 26.61 22.25
CA GLN A 75 -22.05 26.07 21.79
C GLN A 75 -22.25 24.72 21.08
N TRP A 76 -23.02 23.81 21.69
CA TRP A 76 -23.37 22.53 21.09
C TRP A 76 -24.07 22.71 19.74
N THR A 77 -25.09 23.58 19.68
CA THR A 77 -25.84 23.85 18.45
C THR A 77 -24.92 24.35 17.33
N ARG A 78 -23.96 25.23 17.64
CA ARG A 78 -23.00 25.75 16.67
C ARG A 78 -22.09 24.64 16.13
N ILE A 79 -21.52 23.80 16.99
CA ILE A 79 -20.64 22.69 16.58
C ILE A 79 -21.44 21.68 15.75
N ASN A 80 -22.64 21.33 16.19
CA ASN A 80 -23.51 20.39 15.50
C ASN A 80 -23.94 20.89 14.11
N LEU A 81 -24.29 22.17 13.97
CA LEU A 81 -24.60 22.75 12.65
C LEU A 81 -23.37 22.83 11.75
N HIS A 82 -22.18 23.06 12.32
CA HIS A 82 -20.93 23.04 11.56
C HIS A 82 -20.67 21.63 11.01
N ALA A 83 -20.77 20.59 11.84
CA ALA A 83 -20.65 19.21 11.41
C ALA A 83 -21.70 18.84 10.33
N CYS A 84 -22.95 19.27 10.49
CA CYS A 84 -23.97 19.08 9.45
C CYS A 84 -23.56 19.73 8.12
N ALA A 85 -23.02 20.95 8.15
CA ALA A 85 -22.56 21.64 6.96
C ALA A 85 -21.37 20.91 6.32
N THR A 86 -20.40 20.45 7.12
CA THR A 86 -19.24 19.67 6.68
C THR A 86 -19.68 18.38 6.01
N ILE A 87 -20.51 17.55 6.66
CA ILE A 87 -21.03 16.29 6.08
C ILE A 87 -21.77 16.57 4.77
N ARG A 88 -22.68 17.55 4.75
CA ARG A 88 -23.42 17.92 3.52
C ARG A 88 -22.51 18.48 2.43
N SER A 89 -21.34 19.04 2.75
CA SER A 89 -20.42 19.57 1.75
C SER A 89 -19.84 18.47 0.87
N PHE A 90 -19.64 17.27 1.44
CA PHE A 90 -19.11 16.07 0.79
C PHE A 90 -20.18 15.18 0.15
N LEU A 91 -21.44 15.63 0.10
CA LEU A 91 -22.49 14.99 -0.70
C LEU A 91 -22.59 15.65 -2.08
N ASP A 92 -22.93 14.88 -3.10
CA ASP A 92 -23.32 15.45 -4.40
C ASP A 92 -24.70 16.15 -4.31
N LYS A 93 -24.95 17.11 -5.19
CA LYS A 93 -26.12 18.01 -5.16
C LYS A 93 -27.45 17.24 -5.05
N GLU A 94 -27.62 16.17 -5.82
CA GLU A 94 -28.84 15.36 -5.82
C GLU A 94 -29.08 14.67 -4.48
N LEU A 95 -28.01 14.26 -3.80
CA LEU A 95 -28.07 13.62 -2.50
C LEU A 95 -28.25 14.60 -1.34
N LYS A 96 -28.09 15.92 -1.55
CA LYS A 96 -28.34 16.91 -0.50
C LYS A 96 -29.82 17.12 -0.21
N TYR A 97 -30.69 17.02 -1.21
CA TYR A 97 -32.11 17.34 -1.07
C TYR A 97 -32.82 16.55 0.05
N PRO A 98 -32.66 15.22 0.17
CA PRO A 98 -33.29 14.45 1.25
C PRO A 98 -32.83 14.86 2.66
N TYR A 99 -31.65 15.47 2.78
CA TYR A 99 -31.00 15.76 4.06
C TYR A 99 -30.96 17.26 4.41
N MET A 100 -31.51 18.13 3.57
CA MET A 100 -31.47 19.59 3.78
C MET A 100 -32.14 20.03 5.09
N LYS A 101 -33.22 19.36 5.49
CA LYS A 101 -34.00 19.70 6.69
C LYS A 101 -33.40 19.13 7.98
N GLU A 102 -32.41 18.24 7.87
CA GLU A 102 -31.80 17.61 9.04
C GLU A 102 -30.83 18.58 9.71
N THR A 103 -31.11 18.88 10.98
CA THR A 103 -30.35 19.83 11.79
C THR A 103 -29.46 19.13 12.81
N SER A 104 -29.56 17.81 12.98
CA SER A 104 -28.71 17.03 13.87
C SER A 104 -27.68 16.24 13.05
N ALA A 105 -26.40 16.42 13.38
CA ALA A 105 -25.30 15.73 12.71
C ALA A 105 -25.38 14.21 12.96
N LYS A 106 -25.62 13.80 14.21
CA LYS A 106 -25.89 12.40 14.58
C LYS A 106 -27.02 11.79 13.78
N LYS A 107 -28.18 12.45 13.69
CA LYS A 107 -29.32 11.93 12.88
C LYS A 107 -29.01 11.87 11.39
N LEU A 108 -28.31 12.87 10.87
CA LEU A 108 -27.86 12.89 9.47
C LEU A 108 -26.93 11.71 9.19
N TRP A 109 -25.95 11.50 10.05
CA TRP A 109 -24.97 10.42 9.95
C TRP A 109 -25.65 9.04 9.99
N MET A 110 -26.49 8.80 10.99
CA MET A 110 -27.23 7.53 11.11
C MET A 110 -28.15 7.27 9.92
N LYS A 111 -28.82 8.28 9.37
CA LYS A 111 -29.66 8.10 8.16
C LYS A 111 -28.85 7.73 6.93
N LEU A 112 -27.63 8.27 6.80
CA LEU A 112 -26.73 7.92 5.71
C LEU A 112 -26.24 6.47 5.86
N GLU A 113 -25.84 6.07 7.07
CA GLU A 113 -25.50 4.68 7.38
C GLU A 113 -26.67 3.73 7.13
N GLU A 114 -27.86 4.05 7.62
CA GLU A 114 -29.06 3.24 7.40
C GLU A 114 -29.42 3.13 5.91
N LYS A 115 -29.12 4.14 5.09
CA LYS A 115 -29.43 4.03 3.67
C LYS A 115 -28.37 3.23 2.90
N TYR A 116 -27.09 3.42 3.23
CA TYR A 116 -25.97 2.94 2.39
C TYR A 116 -25.13 1.83 3.01
N MET A 117 -25.15 1.66 4.34
CA MET A 117 -24.52 0.57 5.09
C MET A 117 -25.50 -0.50 5.57
N THR A 118 -26.81 -0.31 5.39
CA THR A 118 -27.75 -1.36 5.81
C THR A 118 -27.46 -2.65 5.07
N LYS A 119 -27.38 -3.73 5.84
CA LYS A 119 -27.30 -5.14 5.40
C LYS A 119 -28.60 -5.59 4.72
N SER A 120 -29.30 -4.68 4.04
CA SER A 120 -30.55 -4.94 3.36
C SER A 120 -30.30 -5.94 2.22
N ALA A 121 -31.32 -6.72 1.91
CA ALA A 121 -31.25 -7.61 0.75
C ALA A 121 -31.02 -6.81 -0.55
N GLU A 122 -31.56 -5.59 -0.64
CA GLU A 122 -31.43 -4.71 -1.81
C GLU A 122 -29.99 -4.24 -2.03
N ASN A 123 -29.30 -3.77 -0.97
CA ASN A 123 -27.91 -3.30 -1.07
C ASN A 123 -26.95 -4.46 -1.41
N ARG A 124 -27.13 -5.61 -0.75
CA ARG A 124 -26.39 -6.84 -1.08
C ARG A 124 -26.63 -7.28 -2.52
N LEU A 125 -27.87 -7.23 -3.00
CA LEU A 125 -28.20 -7.55 -4.39
C LEU A 125 -27.57 -6.57 -5.37
N PHE A 126 -27.61 -5.27 -5.08
CA PHE A 126 -26.99 -4.23 -5.89
C PHE A 126 -25.49 -4.46 -6.05
N LEU A 127 -24.77 -4.68 -4.94
CA LEU A 127 -23.33 -4.93 -4.96
C LEU A 127 -22.97 -6.25 -5.65
N LYS A 128 -23.73 -7.33 -5.43
CA LYS A 128 -23.54 -8.59 -6.16
C LYS A 128 -23.76 -8.41 -7.67
N LYS A 129 -24.82 -7.70 -8.08
CA LYS A 129 -25.06 -7.38 -9.50
C LYS A 129 -23.90 -6.56 -10.09
N ARG A 130 -23.35 -5.61 -9.32
CA ARG A 130 -22.20 -4.81 -9.74
C ARG A 130 -20.93 -5.66 -9.88
N LEU A 131 -20.69 -6.59 -8.94
CA LEU A 131 -19.56 -7.52 -8.99
C LEU A 131 -19.61 -8.41 -10.24
N PHE A 132 -20.75 -9.08 -10.48
CA PHE A 132 -20.89 -9.99 -11.63
C PHE A 132 -20.89 -9.29 -13.00
N ARG A 133 -21.29 -8.01 -13.03
CA ARG A 133 -21.28 -7.18 -14.24
C ARG A 133 -20.02 -6.30 -14.34
N PHE A 134 -19.06 -6.49 -13.45
CA PHE A 134 -17.82 -5.72 -13.47
C PHE A 134 -17.02 -6.12 -14.70
N GLN A 135 -16.59 -5.13 -15.48
CA GLN A 135 -15.95 -5.31 -16.77
C GLN A 135 -14.84 -4.29 -16.94
N TYR A 136 -13.72 -4.75 -17.48
CA TYR A 136 -12.55 -3.93 -17.77
C TYR A 136 -12.88 -2.90 -18.83
N ARG A 137 -12.59 -1.63 -18.55
CA ARG A 137 -12.85 -0.53 -19.48
C ARG A 137 -11.58 -0.23 -20.30
N SER A 138 -11.76 -0.03 -21.61
CA SER A 138 -10.67 0.47 -22.45
C SER A 138 -10.25 1.87 -21.98
N GLY A 139 -8.95 2.09 -21.76
CA GLY A 139 -8.39 3.38 -21.40
C GLY A 139 -8.00 3.55 -19.93
N ILE A 140 -8.38 2.63 -19.03
CA ILE A 140 -7.88 2.60 -17.65
C ILE A 140 -6.70 1.65 -17.51
N SER A 141 -5.82 1.90 -16.54
CA SER A 141 -4.73 0.97 -16.22
C SER A 141 -5.24 -0.31 -15.57
N MET A 142 -4.48 -1.41 -15.66
CA MET A 142 -4.86 -2.65 -14.96
C MET A 142 -4.87 -2.44 -13.44
N HIS A 143 -4.02 -1.56 -12.92
CA HIS A 143 -3.99 -1.22 -11.51
C HIS A 143 -5.28 -0.53 -11.04
N GLU A 144 -5.79 0.44 -11.80
CA GLU A 144 -7.07 1.10 -11.51
C GLU A 144 -8.24 0.11 -11.53
N HIS A 145 -8.27 -0.80 -12.52
CA HIS A 145 -9.29 -1.86 -12.59
C HIS A 145 -9.29 -2.75 -11.35
N LEU A 146 -8.11 -3.19 -10.90
CA LEU A 146 -7.96 -4.00 -9.68
C LEU A 146 -8.38 -3.22 -8.43
N ASN A 147 -8.06 -1.93 -8.36
CA ASN A 147 -8.46 -1.09 -7.24
C ASN A 147 -10.00 -0.96 -7.17
N ASP A 148 -10.65 -0.70 -8.29
CA ASP A 148 -12.12 -0.61 -8.35
C ASP A 148 -12.81 -1.95 -8.07
N TYR A 149 -12.21 -3.07 -8.48
CA TYR A 149 -12.66 -4.40 -8.10
C TYR A 149 -12.57 -4.63 -6.58
N ASN A 150 -11.43 -4.29 -5.97
CA ASN A 150 -11.21 -4.43 -4.54
C ASN A 150 -12.14 -3.55 -3.70
N LYS A 151 -12.50 -2.36 -4.20
CA LYS A 151 -13.52 -1.51 -3.55
C LYS A 151 -14.88 -2.21 -3.45
N ILE A 152 -15.31 -2.91 -4.50
CA ILE A 152 -16.57 -3.67 -4.49
C ILE A 152 -16.50 -4.83 -3.50
N LEU A 153 -15.37 -5.53 -3.42
CA LEU A 153 -15.16 -6.60 -2.45
C LEU A 153 -15.17 -6.07 -1.00
N ALA A 154 -14.56 -4.90 -0.75
CA ALA A 154 -14.59 -4.25 0.55
C ALA A 154 -16.02 -3.84 0.95
N ASP A 155 -16.80 -3.28 0.01
CA ASP A 155 -18.22 -2.97 0.23
C ASP A 155 -19.04 -4.22 0.59
N LEU A 156 -18.78 -5.34 -0.07
CA LEU A 156 -19.45 -6.61 0.22
C LEU A 156 -19.02 -7.19 1.58
N ALA A 157 -17.75 -7.07 1.95
CA ALA A 157 -17.25 -7.48 3.25
C ALA A 157 -17.87 -6.66 4.39
N ASN A 158 -18.09 -5.35 4.19
CA ASN A 158 -18.77 -4.48 5.15
C ASN A 158 -20.24 -4.90 5.41
N LEU A 159 -20.86 -5.62 4.47
CA LEU A 159 -22.21 -6.18 4.63
C LEU A 159 -22.21 -7.64 5.14
N ASP A 160 -21.09 -8.12 5.67
CA ASP A 160 -20.84 -9.50 6.09
C ASP A 160 -21.03 -10.55 4.98
N VAL A 161 -20.83 -10.15 3.71
CA VAL A 161 -20.86 -11.09 2.59
C VAL A 161 -19.46 -11.65 2.36
N ILE A 162 -19.22 -12.84 2.89
CA ILE A 162 -17.98 -13.58 2.65
C ILE A 162 -18.05 -14.22 1.26
N ILE A 163 -17.12 -13.82 0.39
CA ILE A 163 -16.91 -14.45 -0.92
C ILE A 163 -15.64 -15.31 -0.82
N PRO A 164 -15.71 -16.60 -1.19
CA PRO A 164 -14.53 -17.45 -1.30
C PRO A 164 -13.44 -16.82 -2.18
N ASP A 165 -12.18 -17.03 -1.85
CA ASP A 165 -11.08 -16.40 -2.60
C ASP A 165 -11.04 -16.85 -4.07
N GLU A 166 -11.39 -18.10 -4.32
CA GLU A 166 -11.55 -18.66 -5.65
C GLU A 166 -12.61 -17.91 -6.47
N ASP A 167 -13.80 -17.67 -5.90
CA ASP A 167 -14.87 -16.94 -6.58
C ASP A 167 -14.47 -15.50 -6.90
N LYS A 168 -13.67 -14.86 -6.04
CA LYS A 168 -13.09 -13.54 -6.33
C LYS A 168 -12.16 -13.62 -7.55
N ALA A 169 -11.26 -14.60 -7.57
CA ALA A 169 -10.34 -14.80 -8.69
C ALA A 169 -11.08 -15.07 -10.01
N LEU A 170 -12.09 -15.94 -10.00
CA LEU A 170 -12.91 -16.26 -11.17
C LEU A 170 -13.73 -15.07 -11.66
N CYS A 171 -14.36 -14.32 -10.75
CA CYS A 171 -15.08 -13.10 -11.10
C CYS A 171 -14.15 -12.05 -11.74
N LEU A 172 -12.93 -11.90 -11.21
CA LEU A 172 -11.94 -11.00 -11.79
C LEU A 172 -11.52 -11.45 -13.20
N LEU A 173 -11.29 -12.75 -13.42
CA LEU A 173 -10.97 -13.27 -14.76
C LEU A 173 -12.13 -13.06 -15.75
N ASN A 174 -13.38 -13.22 -15.32
CA ASN A 174 -14.58 -12.98 -16.14
C ASN A 174 -14.83 -11.48 -16.44
N SER A 175 -14.16 -10.58 -15.71
CA SER A 175 -14.25 -9.13 -15.96
C SER A 175 -13.33 -8.66 -17.09
N LEU A 176 -12.42 -9.50 -17.56
CA LEU A 176 -11.43 -9.14 -18.57
C LEU A 176 -12.03 -9.22 -19.98
N PRO A 177 -11.55 -8.40 -20.93
CA PRO A 177 -11.96 -8.52 -22.31
C PRO A 177 -11.26 -9.71 -22.99
N ASP A 178 -11.82 -10.17 -24.11
CA ASP A 178 -11.35 -11.33 -24.90
C ASP A 178 -9.84 -11.28 -25.25
N ASP A 179 -9.27 -10.08 -25.32
CA ASP A 179 -7.82 -9.81 -25.43
C ASP A 179 -6.96 -10.55 -24.40
N TYR A 180 -7.53 -10.96 -23.26
CA TYR A 180 -6.86 -11.64 -22.16
C TYR A 180 -7.20 -13.14 -22.08
N ASP A 181 -7.98 -13.71 -23.00
CA ASP A 181 -8.42 -15.11 -22.97
C ASP A 181 -7.27 -16.10 -22.86
N HIS A 182 -6.16 -15.84 -23.57
CA HIS A 182 -4.98 -16.69 -23.49
C HIS A 182 -4.33 -16.66 -22.10
N LEU A 183 -4.29 -15.48 -21.46
CA LEU A 183 -3.81 -15.35 -20.09
C LEU A 183 -4.73 -16.09 -19.12
N THR A 184 -6.05 -15.91 -19.25
CA THR A 184 -7.06 -16.60 -18.44
C THR A 184 -6.91 -18.12 -18.55
N THR A 185 -6.80 -18.65 -19.76
CA THR A 185 -6.59 -20.08 -20.02
C THR A 185 -5.31 -20.59 -19.36
N THR A 186 -4.22 -19.83 -19.48
CA THR A 186 -2.91 -20.19 -18.89
C THR A 186 -2.94 -20.18 -17.37
N LEU A 187 -3.67 -19.24 -16.77
CA LEU A 187 -3.82 -19.14 -15.31
C LEU A 187 -4.64 -20.28 -14.72
N LEU A 188 -5.64 -20.76 -15.46
CA LEU A 188 -6.50 -21.88 -15.06
C LEU A 188 -5.88 -23.25 -15.37
N TYR A 189 -4.93 -23.31 -16.31
CA TYR A 189 -4.38 -24.58 -16.77
C TYR A 189 -3.70 -25.37 -15.64
N GLY A 190 -4.22 -26.56 -15.34
CA GLY A 190 -3.65 -27.49 -14.38
C GLY A 190 -3.78 -27.07 -12.90
N LYS A 191 -4.57 -26.02 -12.59
CA LYS A 191 -4.86 -25.60 -11.22
C LYS A 191 -6.26 -26.04 -10.81
N SER A 192 -6.38 -26.59 -9.60
CA SER A 192 -7.67 -26.94 -8.98
C SER A 192 -8.33 -25.77 -8.28
N GLU A 193 -7.54 -24.82 -7.76
CA GLU A 193 -7.99 -23.61 -7.09
C GLU A 193 -7.11 -22.44 -7.55
N VAL A 194 -7.69 -21.24 -7.59
CA VAL A 194 -6.98 -20.01 -7.99
C VAL A 194 -7.17 -18.94 -6.93
N LYS A 195 -6.07 -18.27 -6.56
CA LYS A 195 -6.08 -17.18 -5.58
C LYS A 195 -6.14 -15.81 -6.24
N LEU A 196 -6.83 -14.87 -5.60
CA LEU A 196 -6.98 -13.50 -6.11
C LEU A 196 -5.63 -12.80 -6.28
N ASP A 197 -4.70 -13.01 -5.34
CA ASP A 197 -3.37 -12.39 -5.37
C ASP A 197 -2.54 -12.85 -6.57
N GLU A 198 -2.61 -14.14 -6.91
CA GLU A 198 -1.89 -14.71 -8.05
C GLU A 198 -2.41 -14.13 -9.38
N VAL A 199 -3.73 -14.02 -9.52
CA VAL A 199 -4.37 -13.44 -10.71
C VAL A 199 -4.03 -11.95 -10.82
N SER A 200 -4.13 -11.21 -9.73
CA SER A 200 -3.81 -9.77 -9.68
C SER A 200 -2.36 -9.51 -10.10
N ALA A 201 -1.41 -10.29 -9.57
CA ALA A 201 0.00 -10.19 -9.94
C ALA A 201 0.24 -10.57 -11.42
N ALA A 202 -0.43 -11.61 -11.92
CA ALA A 202 -0.32 -12.02 -13.32
C ALA A 202 -0.84 -10.95 -14.28
N LEU A 203 -1.95 -10.29 -13.94
CA LEU A 203 -2.54 -9.22 -14.76
C LEU A 203 -1.63 -7.99 -14.86
N VAL A 204 -1.07 -7.53 -13.74
CA VAL A 204 -0.12 -6.42 -13.72
C VAL A 204 1.14 -6.76 -14.52
N ASN A 205 1.67 -7.98 -14.36
CA ASN A 205 2.83 -8.45 -15.12
C ASN A 205 2.54 -8.53 -16.64
N HIS A 206 1.34 -8.98 -17.02
CA HIS A 206 0.94 -9.04 -18.42
C HIS A 206 0.85 -7.65 -19.05
N GLU A 207 0.27 -6.67 -18.34
CA GLU A 207 0.21 -5.28 -18.80
C GLU A 207 1.62 -4.70 -18.98
N CYS A 208 2.53 -4.94 -18.03
CA CYS A 208 3.93 -4.52 -18.10
C CYS A 208 4.63 -5.07 -19.37
N ARG A 209 4.50 -6.38 -19.63
CA ARG A 209 5.06 -7.04 -20.83
C ARG A 209 4.45 -6.50 -22.13
N LYS A 210 3.14 -6.26 -22.17
CA LYS A 210 2.44 -5.68 -23.34
C LYS A 210 2.94 -4.26 -23.65
N LYS A 211 3.22 -3.45 -22.61
CA LYS A 211 3.82 -2.11 -22.77
C LYS A 211 5.25 -2.18 -23.32
N GLU A 212 6.10 -3.07 -22.79
CA GLU A 212 7.47 -3.27 -23.28
C GLU A 212 7.52 -3.67 -24.76
N GLN A 213 6.62 -4.58 -25.19
CA GLN A 213 6.53 -5.00 -26.59
C GLN A 213 6.10 -3.87 -27.52
N LYS A 214 5.15 -3.01 -27.11
CA LYS A 214 4.73 -1.84 -27.90
C LYS A 214 5.88 -0.84 -28.08
N THR A 215 6.69 -0.60 -27.04
CA THR A 215 7.87 0.28 -27.13
C THR A 215 8.93 -0.28 -28.08
N GLN A 216 9.15 -1.60 -28.05
CA GLN A 216 10.09 -2.26 -28.98
C GLN A 216 9.58 -2.23 -30.42
N ASN A 217 8.29 -2.47 -30.64
CA ASN A 217 7.68 -2.42 -31.98
C ASN A 217 7.71 -1.02 -32.59
N SER A 218 7.44 0.02 -31.79
CA SER A 218 7.57 1.44 -32.20
C SER A 218 9.01 1.80 -32.58
N GLN A 219 10.01 1.34 -31.83
CA GLN A 219 11.42 1.52 -32.18
C GLN A 219 11.79 0.80 -33.48
N THR A 220 11.24 -0.40 -33.73
CA THR A 220 11.47 -1.11 -34.98
C THR A 220 10.75 -0.49 -36.17
N GLU A 221 9.54 0.04 -36.01
CA GLU A 221 8.80 0.73 -37.08
C GLU A 221 9.47 2.04 -37.50
N ALA A 222 10.01 2.81 -36.55
CA ALA A 222 10.82 4.00 -36.87
C ALA A 222 12.12 3.68 -37.62
N LEU A 223 12.65 2.46 -37.47
CA LEU A 223 13.81 1.96 -38.23
C LEU A 223 13.43 1.41 -39.60
N VAL A 224 12.17 1.03 -39.83
CA VAL A 224 11.66 0.51 -41.11
C VAL A 224 11.08 1.64 -42.00
N ALA A 225 10.60 2.74 -41.42
CA ALA A 225 10.05 3.89 -42.16
C ALA A 225 11.08 4.67 -43.00
N ARG A 226 12.39 4.40 -42.86
CA ARG A 226 13.46 5.12 -43.59
C ARG A 226 13.83 4.52 -44.95
N GLY A 227 12.96 3.72 -45.56
CA GLY A 227 13.28 3.13 -46.86
C GLY A 227 12.08 2.63 -47.65
N ARG A 228 11.41 3.54 -48.37
CA ARG A 228 10.99 3.38 -49.77
C ARG A 228 10.16 4.58 -50.21
N THR A 229 10.81 5.51 -50.91
CA THR A 229 10.10 6.48 -51.76
C THR A 229 9.74 5.75 -53.06
N GLU A 230 8.45 5.58 -53.31
CA GLU A 230 7.91 5.13 -54.60
C GLU A 230 7.97 6.29 -55.59
N GLU A 231 9.02 6.33 -56.43
CA GLU A 231 8.96 7.03 -57.71
C GLU A 231 9.27 6.05 -58.84
N ARG A 232 8.21 5.71 -59.59
CA ARG A 232 8.27 4.95 -60.82
C ARG A 232 8.90 5.80 -61.92
N LYS A 233 10.15 5.51 -62.30
CA LYS A 233 10.66 5.83 -63.65
C LYS A 233 11.42 4.65 -64.26
N SER A 234 11.01 4.36 -65.49
CA SER A 234 11.50 3.34 -66.41
C SER A 234 13.01 3.47 -66.68
N GLY A 235 13.74 2.34 -66.65
CA GLY A 235 15.12 2.29 -67.14
C GLY A 235 15.73 0.89 -67.03
N LYS A 236 16.11 0.30 -68.17
CA LYS A 236 16.68 -1.05 -68.32
C LYS A 236 18.03 -1.23 -67.61
N ARG A 237 18.31 -2.52 -67.33
CA ARG A 237 19.64 -3.19 -67.21
C ARG A 237 20.44 -2.98 -65.92
N GLY A 238 20.82 -4.11 -65.32
CA GLY A 238 21.97 -4.17 -64.41
C GLY A 238 21.86 -5.24 -63.34
N LYS A 239 22.25 -6.47 -63.66
CA LYS A 239 22.44 -7.56 -62.71
C LYS A 239 23.63 -7.22 -61.80
N SER A 240 23.38 -6.81 -60.56
CA SER A 240 24.41 -6.76 -59.51
C SER A 240 23.82 -7.11 -58.15
N ARG A 241 24.21 -8.29 -57.65
CA ARG A 241 23.99 -8.73 -56.27
C ARG A 241 24.85 -7.86 -55.33
N SER A 242 24.27 -6.83 -54.72
CA SER A 242 24.89 -6.15 -53.58
C SER A 242 24.62 -6.94 -52.30
N LYS A 243 25.57 -7.79 -51.92
CA LYS A 243 25.70 -8.30 -50.54
C LYS A 243 26.07 -7.12 -49.64
N SER A 244 25.10 -6.54 -48.91
CA SER A 244 25.41 -5.70 -47.75
C SER A 244 25.88 -6.60 -46.61
N ARG A 245 27.21 -6.79 -46.54
CA ARG A 245 27.87 -7.35 -45.36
C ARG A 245 27.62 -6.40 -44.19
N GLY A 246 26.77 -6.82 -43.25
CA GLY A 246 26.86 -6.32 -41.88
C GLY A 246 28.31 -6.47 -41.42
N LYS A 247 28.84 -5.45 -40.73
CA LYS A 247 30.23 -5.37 -40.30
C LYS A 247 30.51 -6.48 -39.28
N PHE A 248 30.78 -7.70 -39.76
CA PHE A 248 31.30 -8.78 -38.94
C PHE A 248 32.61 -8.30 -38.31
N PRO A 249 32.85 -8.54 -37.01
CA PRO A 249 34.14 -8.26 -36.41
C PRO A 249 35.23 -8.96 -37.23
N ALA A 250 36.38 -8.31 -37.41
CA ALA A 250 37.50 -8.94 -38.10
C ALA A 250 37.83 -10.28 -37.43
N LYS A 251 38.44 -11.24 -38.17
CA LYS A 251 38.67 -12.62 -37.70
C LYS A 251 39.37 -12.73 -36.33
N ASP A 252 40.01 -11.66 -35.84
CA ASP A 252 40.70 -11.61 -34.55
C ASP A 252 40.13 -10.58 -33.55
N GLU A 253 38.92 -10.05 -33.76
CA GLU A 253 38.28 -9.07 -32.88
C GLU A 253 37.20 -9.67 -31.97
N CYS A 254 37.30 -9.36 -30.67
CA CYS A 254 36.30 -9.77 -29.69
C CYS A 254 34.94 -9.12 -29.97
N ALA A 255 33.91 -9.93 -30.22
CA ALA A 255 32.54 -9.43 -30.48
C ALA A 255 31.86 -8.71 -29.29
N PHE A 256 32.45 -8.73 -28.08
CA PHE A 256 31.93 -8.01 -26.91
C PHE A 256 32.65 -6.67 -26.66
N CYS A 257 33.98 -6.64 -26.66
CA CYS A 257 34.75 -5.44 -26.33
C CYS A 257 35.54 -4.84 -27.51
N ARG A 258 35.43 -5.43 -28.71
CA ARG A 258 36.07 -5.01 -29.97
C ARG A 258 37.61 -4.88 -29.91
N GLN A 259 38.25 -5.53 -28.93
CA GLN A 259 39.71 -5.60 -28.83
C GLN A 259 40.22 -6.86 -29.55
N LYS A 260 41.42 -6.76 -30.13
CA LYS A 260 42.05 -7.88 -30.86
C LYS A 260 42.68 -8.89 -29.91
N GLY A 261 42.90 -10.13 -30.39
CA GLY A 261 43.69 -11.16 -29.70
C GLY A 261 42.90 -12.06 -28.74
N HIS A 262 41.57 -11.95 -28.68
CA HIS A 262 40.73 -12.90 -27.95
C HIS A 262 39.31 -12.96 -28.52
N TRP A 263 38.65 -14.09 -28.38
CA TRP A 263 37.25 -14.27 -28.80
C TRP A 263 36.28 -13.86 -27.69
N LYS A 264 34.99 -13.68 -28.01
CA LYS A 264 33.95 -13.30 -27.04
C LYS A 264 33.89 -14.24 -25.81
N LYS A 265 34.21 -15.52 -26.00
CA LYS A 265 34.24 -16.53 -24.92
C LYS A 265 35.33 -16.22 -23.88
N ASP A 266 36.46 -15.68 -24.31
CA ASP A 266 37.65 -15.43 -23.49
C ASP A 266 37.81 -13.96 -23.10
N CYS A 267 36.76 -13.15 -23.29
CA CYS A 267 36.82 -11.71 -23.03
C CYS A 267 37.01 -11.38 -21.54
N PRO A 268 38.13 -10.73 -21.15
CA PRO A 268 38.40 -10.39 -19.75
C PRO A 268 37.34 -9.45 -19.16
N LYS A 269 36.86 -8.48 -19.95
CA LYS A 269 35.80 -7.54 -19.53
C LYS A 269 34.48 -8.25 -19.27
N LEU A 270 34.14 -9.26 -20.08
CA LEU A 270 32.93 -10.07 -19.89
C LEU A 270 33.05 -10.97 -18.65
N LYS A 271 34.23 -11.58 -18.43
CA LYS A 271 34.52 -12.39 -17.24
C LYS A 271 34.43 -11.56 -15.96
N ASN A 272 35.00 -10.35 -15.95
CA ASN A 272 34.90 -9.41 -14.82
C ASN A 272 33.46 -8.94 -14.58
N LYS A 273 32.68 -8.64 -15.63
CA LYS A 273 31.24 -8.30 -15.49
C LYS A 273 30.44 -9.46 -14.87
N ARG A 274 30.69 -10.70 -15.31
CA ARG A 274 30.06 -11.90 -14.72
C ARG A 274 30.48 -12.12 -13.26
N ARG A 275 31.77 -11.92 -12.94
CA ARG A 275 32.29 -12.02 -11.57
C ARG A 275 31.65 -10.98 -10.64
N ARG A 276 31.57 -9.71 -11.06
CA ARG A 276 30.89 -8.65 -10.29
C ARG A 276 29.43 -8.97 -10.01
N LYS A 277 28.69 -9.48 -11.02
CA LYS A 277 27.30 -9.93 -10.83
C LYS A 277 27.17 -11.06 -9.80
N ARG A 278 28.10 -12.04 -9.81
CA ARG A 278 28.10 -13.11 -8.80
C ARG A 278 28.39 -12.59 -7.40
N VAL A 279 29.38 -11.71 -7.25
CA VAL A 279 29.71 -11.10 -5.95
C VAL A 279 28.53 -10.29 -5.43
N LEU A 280 27.88 -9.47 -6.27
CA LEU A 280 26.69 -8.72 -5.88
C LEU A 280 25.53 -9.63 -5.45
N LYS A 281 25.31 -10.72 -6.20
CA LYS A 281 24.30 -11.72 -5.84
C LYS A 281 24.60 -12.40 -4.50
N GLN A 282 25.87 -12.73 -4.23
CA GLN A 282 26.29 -13.29 -2.94
C GLN A 282 26.14 -12.29 -1.80
N MET A 283 26.45 -11.01 -2.03
CA MET A 283 26.27 -9.95 -1.04
C MET A 283 24.79 -9.76 -0.69
N LEU A 284 23.89 -9.77 -1.68
CA LEU A 284 22.45 -9.71 -1.46
C LEU A 284 21.94 -10.91 -0.66
N GLN A 285 22.36 -12.14 -1.00
CA GLN A 285 22.00 -13.33 -0.24
C GLN A 285 22.51 -13.26 1.22
N ASN A 286 23.72 -12.75 1.43
CA ASN A 286 24.26 -12.57 2.79
C ASN A 286 23.49 -11.50 3.59
N LEU A 287 23.01 -10.43 2.92
CA LEU A 287 22.15 -9.41 3.52
C LEU A 287 20.78 -9.98 3.89
N GLU A 288 20.15 -10.76 3.00
CA GLU A 288 18.89 -11.45 3.26
C GLU A 288 19.00 -12.40 4.46
N MET A 289 20.08 -13.19 4.54
CA MET A 289 20.34 -14.06 5.70
C MET A 289 20.51 -13.27 7.00
N LYS A 290 21.18 -12.12 6.97
CA LYS A 290 21.32 -11.25 8.15
C LYS A 290 20.00 -10.62 8.57
N ILE A 291 19.19 -10.15 7.62
CA ILE A 291 17.86 -9.58 7.89
C ILE A 291 16.95 -10.66 8.49
N SER A 292 16.95 -11.88 7.92
CA SER A 292 16.20 -13.01 8.47
C SER A 292 16.64 -13.38 9.89
N SER A 293 17.94 -13.39 10.17
CA SER A 293 18.47 -13.61 11.52
C SER A 293 18.05 -12.52 12.51
N LEU A 294 18.07 -11.25 12.10
CA LEU A 294 17.63 -10.13 12.94
C LEU A 294 16.13 -10.17 13.19
N LEU A 295 15.32 -10.48 12.18
CA LEU A 295 13.88 -10.67 12.32
C LEU A 295 13.57 -11.82 13.29
N TRP A 296 14.32 -12.92 13.22
CA TRP A 296 14.17 -14.04 14.16
C TRP A 296 14.54 -13.64 15.59
N LEU A 297 15.60 -12.85 15.79
CA LEU A 297 15.96 -12.32 17.12
C LEU A 297 14.92 -11.35 17.67
N VAL A 298 14.35 -10.47 16.84
CA VAL A 298 13.27 -9.57 17.24
C VAL A 298 12.02 -10.36 17.60
N HIS A 299 11.68 -11.40 16.82
CA HIS A 299 10.56 -12.27 17.12
C HIS A 299 10.78 -13.07 18.42
N LEU A 300 12.01 -13.57 18.65
CA LEU A 300 12.37 -14.25 19.89
C LEU A 300 12.27 -13.30 21.10
N LEU A 301 12.77 -12.07 20.99
CA LEU A 301 12.66 -11.05 22.04
C LEU A 301 11.19 -10.70 22.34
N MET A 302 10.37 -10.54 21.30
CA MET A 302 8.93 -10.28 21.47
C MET A 302 8.24 -11.45 22.17
N VAL A 303 8.57 -12.70 21.82
CA VAL A 303 8.03 -13.91 22.46
C VAL A 303 8.51 -14.03 23.91
N THR A 304 9.75 -13.68 24.24
CA THR A 304 10.25 -13.69 25.63
C THR A 304 9.62 -12.58 26.49
N GLN A 305 9.32 -11.42 25.90
CA GLN A 305 8.64 -10.33 26.61
C GLN A 305 7.14 -10.60 26.83
N LEU A 306 6.48 -11.29 25.89
CA LEU A 306 5.05 -11.63 25.98
C LEU A 306 4.76 -12.86 26.84
N SER A 307 5.70 -13.80 26.93
CA SER A 307 5.47 -15.06 27.66
C SER A 307 5.60 -14.95 29.18
N GLY A 308 6.07 -13.82 29.73
CA GLY A 308 6.05 -13.55 31.18
C GLY A 308 6.54 -14.72 32.03
N PHE A 309 7.49 -15.51 31.52
CA PHE A 309 7.93 -16.74 32.16
C PHE A 309 8.83 -16.36 33.33
N TRP A 310 8.25 -16.39 34.52
CA TRP A 310 8.97 -16.46 35.78
C TRP A 310 9.88 -17.69 35.73
N ILE A 311 11.15 -17.50 35.34
CA ILE A 311 12.20 -18.41 35.80
C ILE A 311 12.35 -18.11 37.28
N GLN A 312 11.53 -18.78 38.09
CA GLN A 312 11.76 -18.92 39.50
C GLN A 312 13.03 -19.77 39.64
N VAL A 313 14.19 -19.14 39.56
CA VAL A 313 15.41 -19.71 40.11
C VAL A 313 15.14 -19.79 41.61
N ALA A 314 14.72 -20.97 42.07
CA ALA A 314 14.51 -21.24 43.47
C ALA A 314 15.78 -20.85 44.25
N PRO A 315 15.67 -20.09 45.35
CA PRO A 315 16.81 -19.87 46.23
C PRO A 315 17.18 -21.22 46.86
N ILE A 316 18.38 -21.70 46.57
CA ILE A 316 19.03 -22.78 47.31
C ILE A 316 19.38 -22.25 48.70
N ILE A 317 18.45 -22.39 49.65
CA ILE A 317 18.62 -22.15 51.09
C ILE A 317 17.63 -23.12 51.76
N CYS A 318 17.96 -24.06 52.65
CA CYS A 318 19.18 -24.39 53.38
C CYS A 318 19.02 -25.82 53.96
N VAL A 319 20.12 -26.37 54.51
CA VAL A 319 20.25 -26.86 55.90
C VAL A 319 21.26 -28.03 55.94
N PRO A 320 22.30 -27.97 56.80
CA PRO A 320 23.14 -29.12 57.06
C PRO A 320 22.36 -30.10 57.95
N PHE A 321 22.21 -31.34 57.51
CA PHE A 321 21.81 -32.43 58.40
C PHE A 321 22.89 -33.50 58.37
N GLY A 322 23.65 -33.56 59.47
CA GLY A 322 24.50 -34.70 59.77
C GLY A 322 23.63 -35.96 59.92
N ASN A 323 24.09 -37.01 59.24
CA ASN A 323 23.86 -38.43 59.48
C ASN A 323 22.40 -38.91 59.59
N GLY A 324 21.90 -39.35 58.44
CA GLY A 324 21.46 -40.73 58.23
C GLY A 324 20.04 -41.09 58.67
N PHE A 325 19.18 -41.41 57.70
CA PHE A 325 18.58 -42.75 57.55
C PHE A 325 17.63 -42.82 56.34
N LEU A 326 17.82 -43.90 55.57
CA LEU A 326 16.87 -44.76 54.85
C LEU A 326 15.70 -44.20 54.00
N ALA A 327 15.68 -44.75 52.77
CA ALA A 327 14.53 -45.38 52.09
C ALA A 327 13.43 -44.44 51.56
N SER A 328 12.74 -44.71 50.45
CA SER A 328 12.89 -45.61 49.31
C SER A 328 11.70 -45.25 48.39
N ARG A 329 11.90 -45.33 47.08
CA ARG A 329 10.89 -45.73 46.06
C ARG A 329 9.64 -44.87 45.79
N SER A 330 9.59 -44.47 44.52
CA SER A 330 8.59 -44.88 43.51
C SER A 330 7.29 -44.08 43.37
N TRP A 331 6.75 -44.17 42.14
CA TRP A 331 5.48 -43.72 41.56
C TRP A 331 5.56 -42.33 40.89
N MET A 332 5.76 -42.22 39.57
CA MET A 332 4.99 -42.68 38.40
C MET A 332 3.73 -41.83 38.15
N MET A 333 3.58 -41.46 36.87
CA MET A 333 2.41 -40.89 36.17
C MET A 333 2.18 -39.38 36.30
N GLU A 334 1.62 -38.67 35.32
CA GLU A 334 1.37 -38.76 33.87
C GLU A 334 0.49 -37.52 33.58
N LEU A 335 0.56 -36.92 32.38
CA LEU A 335 -0.39 -35.95 31.78
C LEU A 335 -0.45 -34.55 32.47
N PHE A 336 -0.43 -33.41 31.77
CA PHE A 336 -0.95 -33.04 30.44
C PHE A 336 -0.02 -31.99 29.79
#